data_AF-A0A807ZI48-F1
#
_entry.id   AF-A0A807ZI48-F1
#
_cell.length_a   1.000
_cell.length_b   1.000
_cell.length_c   1.000
_cell.angle_alpha   90.00
_cell.angle_beta   90.00
_cell.angle_gamma   90.00
#
_symmetry.space_group_name_H-M   'P 1'
#
loop_
_entity.id
_entity.type
_entity.pdbx_description
1 polymer ?
#
loop_
_entity_poly.entity_id
_entity_poly.type
_entity_poly.pdbx_seq_one_letter_code
_entity_poly.pdbx_strand_id
1 'polypeptide(L)'
;MRWYGIDDLTPEDTAKIADRLKEMGLEAGLEGLYWLPAPADLLSGLQKEHAESCGPHVFGLELEEDSLRLELLVRARGRMRCECVHYAGPELRTRMIAWLEQTLADLGINA
;
A
#
# COMPACT_ATOMS: atom_id res chain seq x y z
N MET A 1 7.66 12.40 2.72
CA MET A 1 7.09 11.57 1.63
C MET A 1 5.62 11.94 1.49
N ARG A 2 4.89 11.48 0.47
CA ARG A 2 3.44 11.75 0.35
C ARG A 2 2.67 10.48 0.67
N TRP A 3 1.68 10.59 1.54
CA TRP A 3 0.82 9.48 1.97
C TRP A 3 -0.64 9.90 1.97
N TYR A 4 -1.52 8.90 1.92
CA TYR A 4 -2.91 8.99 2.35
C TYR A 4 -3.01 8.33 3.72
N GLY A 5 -3.54 9.04 4.70
CA GLY A 5 -3.53 8.62 6.10
C GLY A 5 -4.94 8.59 6.68
N ILE A 6 -5.15 7.67 7.61
CA ILE A 6 -6.36 7.49 8.40
C ILE A 6 -5.88 7.46 9.85
N ASP A 7 -6.37 8.39 10.65
CA ASP A 7 -6.00 8.54 12.06
C ASP A 7 -7.21 8.17 12.94
N ASP A 8 -7.07 8.29 14.26
CA ASP A 8 -8.12 7.99 15.25
C ASP A 8 -8.63 6.52 15.22
N LEU A 9 -7.80 5.57 14.78
CA LEU A 9 -8.12 4.14 14.84
C LEU A 9 -8.04 3.64 16.28
N THR A 10 -9.00 2.82 16.69
CA THR A 10 -8.93 2.17 17.99
C THR A 10 -7.98 0.97 17.95
N PRO A 11 -7.50 0.48 19.11
CA PRO A 11 -6.73 -0.76 19.17
C PRO A 11 -7.47 -1.99 18.59
N GLU A 12 -8.81 -1.98 18.64
CA GLU A 12 -9.62 -3.04 18.01
C GLU A 12 -9.58 -2.94 16.48
N ASP A 13 -9.64 -1.72 15.94
CA ASP A 13 -9.57 -1.48 14.50
C ASP A 13 -8.20 -1.88 13.94
N THR A 14 -7.11 -1.46 14.59
CA THR A 14 -5.76 -1.80 14.16
C THR A 14 -5.49 -3.31 14.23
N ALA A 15 -6.02 -4.00 15.24
CA ALA A 15 -5.97 -5.47 15.29
C ALA A 15 -6.71 -6.14 14.12
N LYS A 16 -7.93 -5.70 13.80
CA LYS A 16 -8.70 -6.22 12.65
C LYS A 16 -7.98 -5.98 11.32
N ILE A 17 -7.40 -4.80 11.14
CA ILE A 17 -6.64 -4.46 9.94
C ILE A 17 -5.40 -5.35 9.83
N ALA A 18 -4.65 -5.53 10.92
CA ALA A 18 -3.47 -6.39 10.93
C ALA A 18 -3.81 -7.85 10.57
N ASP A 19 -4.85 -8.42 11.17
CA ASP A 19 -5.31 -9.77 10.88
C ASP A 19 -5.73 -9.91 9.40
N ARG A 20 -6.48 -8.93 8.87
CA ARG A 20 -6.89 -8.92 7.46
C ARG A 20 -5.71 -8.88 6.50
N LEU A 21 -4.72 -8.01 6.76
CA LEU A 21 -3.54 -7.88 5.91
C LEU A 21 -2.64 -9.12 5.98
N LYS A 22 -2.59 -9.77 7.14
CA LYS A 22 -1.89 -11.05 7.34
C LYS A 22 -2.56 -12.19 6.60
N GLU A 23 -3.89 -12.31 6.65
CA GLU A 23 -4.66 -13.29 5.86
C GLU A 23 -4.40 -13.14 4.36
N MET A 24 -4.19 -11.91 3.90
CA MET A 24 -3.83 -11.60 2.51
C MET A 24 -2.35 -11.87 2.18
N GLY A 25 -1.51 -12.19 3.17
CA GLY A 25 -0.08 -12.47 2.99
C GLY A 25 0.73 -11.23 2.59
N LEU A 26 0.31 -10.04 3.04
CA LEU A 26 0.91 -8.76 2.63
C LEU A 26 2.07 -8.30 3.52
N GLU A 27 2.43 -9.06 4.55
CA GLU A 27 3.47 -8.71 5.52
C GLU A 27 4.82 -8.40 4.84
N ALA A 28 5.46 -7.29 5.23
CA ALA A 28 6.73 -6.85 4.67
C ALA A 28 7.97 -7.43 5.37
N GLY A 29 7.78 -8.25 6.40
CA GLY A 29 8.84 -8.81 7.24
C GLY A 29 9.25 -7.92 8.42
N LEU A 30 8.62 -6.76 8.58
CA LEU A 30 8.68 -5.91 9.78
C LEU A 30 7.25 -5.69 10.28
N GLU A 31 7.07 -5.72 11.59
CA GLU A 31 5.79 -5.44 12.24
C GLU A 31 5.24 -4.07 11.82
N GLY A 32 3.93 -4.01 11.57
CA GLY A 32 3.26 -2.79 11.11
C GLY A 32 3.49 -2.43 9.64
N LEU A 33 4.40 -3.11 8.92
CA LEU A 33 4.68 -2.81 7.51
C LEU A 33 4.13 -3.88 6.56
N TYR A 34 3.52 -3.42 5.48
CA TYR A 34 2.91 -4.27 4.46
C TYR A 34 3.24 -3.80 3.04
N TRP A 35 3.32 -4.76 2.12
CA TRP A 35 3.51 -4.52 0.69
C TRP A 35 2.21 -4.76 -0.08
N LEU A 36 1.57 -3.70 -0.56
CA LEU A 36 0.39 -3.81 -1.39
C LEU A 36 0.78 -3.89 -2.87
N PRO A 37 0.42 -4.95 -3.61
CA PRO A 37 0.67 -5.04 -5.04
C PRO A 37 0.02 -3.90 -5.82
N ALA A 38 0.79 -3.21 -6.67
CA ALA A 38 0.23 -2.21 -7.57
C ALA A 38 -0.47 -2.91 -8.77
N PRO A 39 -1.71 -2.52 -9.12
CA PRO A 39 -2.38 -3.00 -10.33
C PRO A 39 -1.54 -2.74 -11.58
N ALA A 40 -1.15 -3.82 -12.28
CA ALA A 40 -0.20 -3.75 -13.38
C ALA A 40 -0.69 -2.92 -14.57
N ASP A 41 -2.01 -2.87 -14.80
CA ASP A 41 -2.66 -2.09 -15.85
C ASP A 41 -2.53 -0.57 -15.62
N LEU A 42 -2.43 -0.13 -14.35
CA LEU A 42 -2.33 1.27 -13.96
C LEU A 42 -0.89 1.75 -13.69
N LEU A 43 0.10 0.88 -13.83
CA LEU A 43 1.51 1.25 -13.75
C LEU A 43 1.91 2.20 -14.89
N SER A 44 2.90 3.06 -14.63
CA SER A 44 3.49 3.90 -15.67
C SER A 44 4.19 3.06 -16.75
N GLY A 45 4.45 3.65 -17.92
CA GLY A 45 5.19 2.96 -18.99
C GLY A 45 6.53 2.40 -18.50
N LEU A 46 7.29 3.22 -17.76
CA LEU A 46 8.60 2.83 -17.21
C LEU A 46 8.48 1.71 -16.16
N GLN A 47 7.47 1.74 -15.30
CA GLN A 47 7.24 0.68 -14.31
C GLN A 47 6.85 -0.65 -14.97
N LYS A 48 6.05 -0.60 -16.05
CA LYS A 48 5.71 -1.79 -16.85
C LYS A 48 6.94 -2.36 -17.53
N GLU A 49 7.75 -1.50 -18.17
CA GLU A 49 9.01 -1.90 -18.81
C GLU A 49 9.97 -2.55 -17.81
N HIS A 50 10.03 -2.04 -16.58
CA HIS A 50 10.91 -2.53 -15.52
C HIS A 50 10.27 -3.61 -14.63
N ALA A 51 9.11 -4.19 -14.99
CA ALA A 51 8.42 -5.15 -14.15
C ALA A 51 9.27 -6.39 -13.84
N GLU A 52 9.96 -6.94 -14.84
CA GLU A 52 10.85 -8.11 -14.68
C GLU A 52 12.19 -7.76 -14.01
N SER A 53 12.75 -6.58 -14.30
CA SER A 53 14.10 -6.21 -13.85
C SER A 53 14.14 -5.56 -12.46
N CYS A 54 13.06 -4.89 -12.06
CA CYS A 54 12.98 -4.14 -10.80
C CYS A 54 11.79 -4.58 -9.92
N GLY A 55 10.75 -5.17 -10.50
CA GLY A 55 9.53 -5.50 -9.79
C GLY A 55 9.67 -6.63 -8.75
N PRO A 56 8.55 -7.07 -8.16
CA PRO A 56 7.21 -6.51 -8.33
C PRO A 56 7.11 -5.06 -7.81
N HIS A 57 6.21 -4.28 -8.43
CA HIS A 57 5.91 -2.91 -8.02
C HIS A 57 4.83 -2.89 -6.93
N VAL A 58 5.09 -2.17 -5.84
CA VAL A 58 4.26 -2.21 -4.62
C VAL A 58 4.10 -0.85 -3.99
N PHE A 59 3.08 -0.70 -3.16
CA PHE A 59 2.90 0.42 -2.23
C PHE A 59 3.31 -0.04 -0.83
N GLY A 60 3.93 0.86 -0.07
CA GLY A 60 4.12 0.67 1.36
C GLY A 60 2.84 1.04 2.11
N LEU A 61 2.39 0.18 3.00
CA LEU A 61 1.33 0.46 3.96
C LEU A 61 1.92 0.29 5.37
N GLU A 62 1.76 1.31 6.20
CA GLU A 62 2.22 1.36 7.58
C GLU A 62 1.02 1.44 8.51
N LEU A 63 0.92 0.50 9.44
CA LEU A 63 -0.08 0.43 10.49
C LEU A 63 0.61 0.68 11.82
N GLU A 64 0.26 1.79 12.48
CA GLU A 64 0.73 2.17 13.80
C GLU A 64 -0.36 1.86 14.85
N GLU A 65 -0.19 2.35 16.09
CA GLU A 65 -1.10 2.10 17.22
C GLU A 65 -2.53 2.61 16.95
N ASP A 66 -2.64 3.78 16.31
CA ASP A 66 -3.89 4.53 16.11
C ASP A 66 -4.03 5.09 14.68
N SER A 67 -3.14 4.71 13.75
CA SER A 67 -3.15 5.24 12.39
C SER A 67 -2.73 4.23 11.33
N LEU A 68 -3.19 4.48 10.10
CA LEU A 68 -2.89 3.71 8.91
C LEU A 68 -2.45 4.65 7.78
N ARG A 69 -1.26 4.42 7.22
CA ARG A 69 -0.64 5.29 6.22
C ARG A 69 -0.26 4.53 4.97
N LEU A 70 -0.91 4.87 3.85
CA LEU A 70 -0.58 4.40 2.52
C LEU A 70 0.43 5.35 1.86
N GLU A 71 1.67 4.90 1.67
CA GLU A 71 2.69 5.65 0.93
C GLU A 71 2.31 5.73 -0.56
N LEU A 72 2.22 6.94 -1.12
CA LEU A 72 1.84 7.14 -2.53
C LEU A 72 3.00 6.96 -3.52
N LEU A 73 4.17 6.54 -3.03
CA LEU A 73 5.33 6.17 -3.82
C LEU A 73 5.21 4.71 -4.25
N VAL A 74 5.28 4.45 -5.55
CA VAL A 74 5.38 3.08 -6.05
C VAL A 74 6.83 2.65 -5.90
N ARG A 75 7.06 1.61 -5.11
CA ARG A 75 8.37 0.98 -4.90
C ARG A 75 8.54 -0.22 -5.83
N ALA A 76 9.78 -0.63 -6.02
CA ALA A 76 10.15 -1.80 -6.81
C ALA A 76 10.97 -2.74 -5.90
N ARG A 77 10.45 -3.95 -5.64
CA ARG A 77 11.03 -4.85 -4.63
C ARG A 77 12.41 -5.40 -5.01
N GLY A 78 12.70 -5.54 -6.31
CA GLY A 78 13.99 -5.99 -6.81
C GLY A 78 15.06 -4.90 -6.89
N ARG A 79 14.67 -3.61 -6.87
CA ARG A 79 15.63 -2.49 -6.99
C ARG A 79 15.13 -1.22 -6.30
N MET A 80 15.74 -0.91 -5.15
CA MET A 80 15.39 0.24 -4.32
C MET A 80 15.70 1.62 -4.96
N ARG A 81 16.70 1.69 -5.84
CA ARG A 81 17.11 2.93 -6.52
C ARG A 81 16.97 2.73 -8.02
N CYS A 82 15.86 3.22 -8.56
CA CYS A 82 15.57 3.24 -9.98
C CYS A 82 14.63 4.41 -10.27
N GLU A 83 14.67 4.93 -11.50
CA GLU A 83 13.72 5.94 -11.94
C GLU A 83 12.27 5.45 -11.91
N CYS A 84 12.01 4.14 -12.00
CA CYS A 84 10.66 3.58 -11.86
C CYS A 84 10.09 3.65 -10.43
N VAL A 85 10.94 3.94 -9.43
CA VAL A 85 10.53 4.22 -8.05
C VAL A 85 10.11 5.68 -7.96
N HIS A 86 8.88 5.95 -8.38
CA HIS A 86 8.29 7.28 -8.41
C HIS A 86 6.84 7.24 -7.95
N TYR A 87 6.25 8.41 -7.72
CA TYR A 87 4.88 8.50 -7.23
C TYR A 87 3.88 7.91 -8.22
N ALA A 88 2.80 7.37 -7.67
CA ALA A 88 1.68 6.87 -8.46
C ALA A 88 1.06 7.97 -9.32
N GLY A 89 0.65 7.61 -10.55
CA GLY A 89 -0.21 8.46 -11.36
C GLY A 89 -1.59 8.65 -10.71
N PRO A 90 -2.38 9.64 -11.14
CA PRO A 90 -3.67 9.96 -10.50
C PRO A 90 -4.62 8.77 -10.40
N GLU A 91 -4.78 8.00 -11.47
CA GLU A 91 -5.68 6.84 -11.51
C GLU A 91 -5.24 5.72 -10.56
N LEU A 92 -3.95 5.38 -10.58
CA LEU A 92 -3.38 4.38 -9.68
C LEU A 92 -3.50 4.83 -8.22
N ARG A 93 -3.22 6.11 -7.92
CA ARG A 93 -3.41 6.67 -6.58
C ARG A 93 -4.86 6.51 -6.13
N THR A 94 -5.83 6.95 -6.93
CA THR A 94 -7.25 6.85 -6.59
C THR A 94 -7.68 5.40 -6.40
N ARG A 95 -7.19 4.48 -7.25
CA ARG A 95 -7.47 3.04 -7.11
C ARG A 95 -6.98 2.48 -5.77
N MET A 96 -5.76 2.81 -5.36
CA MET A 96 -5.18 2.29 -4.12
C MET A 96 -5.85 2.89 -2.88
N ILE A 97 -6.23 4.17 -2.92
CA ILE A 97 -7.00 4.81 -1.83
C ILE A 97 -8.38 4.14 -1.71
N ALA A 98 -9.11 3.99 -2.83
CA ALA A 98 -10.42 3.35 -2.82
C ALA A 98 -10.37 1.89 -2.35
N TRP A 99 -9.29 1.16 -2.67
CA TRP A 99 -9.08 -0.19 -2.15
C TRP A 99 -8.92 -0.18 -0.61
N LEU A 100 -8.17 0.78 -0.07
CA LEU A 100 -7.97 0.92 1.37
C LEU A 100 -9.27 1.26 2.09
N GLU A 101 -10.00 2.26 1.58
CA GLU A 101 -11.31 2.68 2.10
C GLU A 101 -12.32 1.52 2.06
N GLN A 102 -12.36 0.76 0.96
CA GLN A 102 -13.23 -0.42 0.87
C GLN A 102 -12.83 -1.51 1.87
N THR A 103 -11.52 -1.72 2.07
CA THR A 103 -11.04 -2.71 3.05
C THR A 103 -11.48 -2.36 4.46
N LEU A 104 -11.45 -1.08 4.83
CA LEU A 104 -11.95 -0.62 6.13
C LEU A 104 -13.47 -0.77 6.25
N ALA A 105 -14.21 -0.41 5.20
CA ALA A 105 -15.66 -0.59 5.16
C ALA A 105 -16.07 -2.07 5.32
N ASP A 106 -15.34 -2.99 4.66
CA ASP A 106 -15.57 -4.43 4.77
C ASP A 106 -15.31 -4.95 6.20
N LEU A 107 -14.41 -4.31 6.94
CA LEU A 107 -14.12 -4.59 8.35
C LEU A 107 -15.08 -3.89 9.32
N GLY A 108 -15.99 -3.05 8.83
CA GLY A 108 -16.92 -2.26 9.63
C GLY A 108 -16.26 -1.10 10.39
N ILE A 109 -15.10 -0.64 9.92
CA ILE A 109 -14.33 0.46 10.51
C ILE A 109 -14.79 1.76 9.86
N ASN A 110 -15.31 2.69 10.67
CA ASN A 110 -15.76 4.02 10.22
C ASN A 110 -14.84 5.07 10.85
N ALA A 111 -13.67 5.27 10.25
CA ALA A 111 -12.72 6.32 10.60
C ALA A 111 -12.81 7.48 9.59
#